data_AF-A0A396GSP3-F1
#
_entry.id   AF-A0A396GSP3-F1
#
_cell.length_a   1.000
_cell.length_b   1.000
_cell.length_c   1.000
_cell.angle_alpha   90.00
_cell.angle_beta   90.00
_cell.angle_gamma   90.00
#
_symmetry.space_group_name_H-M   'P 1'
#
loop_
_entity.id
_entity.type
_entity.pdbx_description
1 polymer ?
#
loop_
_entity_poly.entity_id
_entity_poly.type
_entity_poly.pdbx_seq_one_letter_code
_entity_poly.pdbx_strand_id
1 'polypeptide(L)'
;MIIWLHTFPEGKVHQDDAPIRRLKWGTASLIVRAPITPIVLPIVHHGFHEVMPEKYMFGRRPPLPLCNKKINIIIGDPIEFDLPAMSEMAIAQSRNDSFPTIGWPRTSDGLDEAAQRHLYTTLSEKIRVAMEKLRCYGKSFLKS
;
A
#
# COMPACT_ATOMS: atom_id res chain seq x y z
N MET A 1 22.89 -11.73 0.31
CA MET A 1 22.19 -11.11 1.46
C MET A 1 20.78 -10.80 1.02
N ILE A 2 19.76 -11.28 1.74
CA ILE A 2 18.36 -10.98 1.45
C ILE A 2 17.93 -9.90 2.45
N ILE A 3 17.37 -8.79 1.97
CA ILE A 3 16.84 -7.71 2.80
C ILE A 3 15.32 -7.82 2.79
N TRP A 4 14.71 -7.90 3.96
CA TRP A 4 13.26 -7.89 4.12
C TRP A 4 12.80 -6.55 4.70
N LEU A 5 11.80 -5.94 4.07
CA LEU A 5 11.19 -4.70 4.54
C LEU A 5 9.67 -4.89 4.64
N HIS A 6 9.13 -4.67 5.84
CA HIS A 6 7.69 -4.66 6.08
C HIS A 6 7.20 -3.22 6.27
N THR A 7 6.21 -2.80 5.49
CA THR A 7 5.66 -1.43 5.56
C THR A 7 4.14 -1.42 5.53
N PHE A 8 3.54 -0.39 6.14
CA PHE A 8 2.11 -0.13 6.11
C PHE A 8 1.80 1.08 5.21
N PRO A 9 1.42 0.87 3.94
CA PRO A 9 1.35 1.94 2.94
C PRO A 9 0.20 2.94 3.18
N GLU A 10 -0.74 2.64 4.07
CA GLU A 10 -1.84 3.55 4.47
C GLU A 10 -1.33 4.76 5.27
N GLY A 11 -0.25 4.58 6.04
CA GLY A 11 0.33 5.61 6.89
C GLY A 11 -0.56 6.12 8.02
N LYS A 12 -1.68 5.44 8.30
CA LYS A 12 -2.54 5.57 9.48
C LYS A 12 -3.32 4.26 9.65
N VAL A 13 -3.57 3.85 10.89
CA VAL A 13 -4.43 2.70 11.18
C VAL A 13 -5.89 3.07 10.91
N HIS A 14 -6.58 2.25 10.11
CA HIS A 14 -8.02 2.32 9.92
C HIS A 14 -8.65 1.01 10.37
N GLN A 15 -9.58 1.09 11.33
CA GLN A 15 -10.26 -0.10 11.87
C GLN A 15 -11.68 -0.28 11.32
N ASP A 16 -12.18 0.67 10.54
CA ASP A 16 -13.51 0.60 9.92
C ASP A 16 -13.52 -0.49 8.83
N ASP A 17 -14.66 -1.17 8.68
CA ASP A 17 -14.83 -2.16 7.62
C ASP A 17 -15.13 -1.52 6.25
N ALA A 18 -14.17 -0.76 5.73
CA ALA A 18 -14.23 -0.07 4.45
C ALA A 18 -13.24 -0.66 3.44
N PRO A 19 -13.42 -0.43 2.13
CA PRO A 19 -12.39 -0.71 1.14
C PRO A 19 -11.07 -0.01 1.47
N ILE A 20 -9.95 -0.64 1.10
CA ILE A 20 -8.62 -0.05 1.29
C ILE A 20 -8.55 1.26 0.52
N ARG A 21 -8.30 2.35 1.27
CA ARG A 21 -8.19 3.71 0.76
C ARG A 21 -6.95 3.87 -0.10
N ARG A 22 -6.83 5.03 -0.76
CA ARG A 22 -5.64 5.38 -1.53
C ARG A 22 -4.39 5.28 -0.65
N LEU A 23 -3.41 4.52 -1.11
CA LEU A 23 -2.12 4.35 -0.44
C LEU A 23 -1.26 5.61 -0.60
N LYS A 24 -0.43 5.89 0.40
CA LYS A 24 0.57 6.96 0.31
C LYS A 24 1.67 6.54 -0.67
N TRP A 25 2.22 7.52 -1.37
CA TRP A 25 3.27 7.31 -2.36
C TRP A 25 4.63 6.88 -1.78
N GLY A 26 4.81 6.90 -0.45
CA GLY A 26 6.07 6.54 0.20
C GLY A 26 6.56 5.13 -0.17
N THR A 27 5.68 4.13 -0.14
CA THR A 27 6.04 2.75 -0.51
C THR A 27 6.40 2.65 -2.00
N ALA A 28 5.65 3.31 -2.88
CA ALA A 28 5.96 3.34 -4.32
C ALA A 28 7.32 4.01 -4.59
N SER A 29 7.60 5.12 -3.90
CA SER A 29 8.88 5.83 -3.98
C SER A 29 10.06 4.95 -3.55
N LEU A 30 9.90 4.14 -2.49
CA LEU A 30 10.93 3.19 -2.07
C LEU A 30 11.18 2.09 -3.11
N ILE A 31 10.11 1.57 -3.74
CA ILE A 31 10.22 0.55 -4.80
C ILE A 31 10.97 1.11 -6.00
N VAL A 32 10.61 2.32 -6.47
CA VAL A 32 11.22 2.95 -7.64
C VAL A 32 12.68 3.31 -7.41
N ARG A 33 13.01 3.79 -6.20
CA ARG A 33 14.38 4.21 -5.85
C ARG A 33 15.28 3.06 -5.41
N ALA A 34 14.77 1.84 -5.33
CA ALA A 34 15.56 0.68 -4.97
C ALA A 34 16.55 0.37 -6.11
N PRO A 35 17.81 0.00 -5.79
CA PRO A 35 18.81 -0.32 -6.83
C PRO A 35 18.45 -1.58 -7.62
N ILE A 36 17.67 -2.48 -7.01
CA ILE A 36 17.09 -3.67 -7.64
C ILE A 36 15.61 -3.64 -7.33
N THR A 37 14.76 -3.81 -8.35
CA THR A 37 13.30 -3.82 -8.17
C THR A 37 12.90 -4.96 -7.23
N PRO A 38 12.28 -4.66 -6.08
CA PRO A 38 11.87 -5.68 -5.13
C PRO A 38 10.59 -6.38 -5.58
N ILE A 39 10.45 -7.64 -5.19
CA ILE A 39 9.16 -8.35 -5.20
C ILE A 39 8.33 -7.83 -4.02
N VAL A 40 7.06 -7.48 -4.25
CA VAL A 40 6.15 -7.03 -3.20
C VAL A 40 5.16 -8.13 -2.85
N LEU A 41 5.14 -8.53 -1.59
CA LEU A 41 4.20 -9.53 -1.09
C LEU A 41 3.05 -8.85 -0.31
N PRO A 42 1.81 -8.86 -0.82
CA PRO A 42 0.68 -8.28 -0.12
C PRO A 42 0.26 -9.18 1.04
N ILE A 43 0.12 -8.59 2.22
CA ILE A 43 -0.36 -9.27 3.43
C ILE A 43 -1.53 -8.46 3.97
N VAL A 44 -2.65 -9.13 4.23
CA VAL A 44 -3.83 -8.54 4.86
C VAL A 44 -4.13 -9.30 6.14
N HIS A 45 -4.43 -8.57 7.20
CA HIS A 45 -4.80 -9.14 8.49
C HIS A 45 -6.17 -8.66 8.95
N HIS A 46 -6.92 -9.53 9.61
CA HIS A 46 -8.23 -9.24 10.20
C HIS A 46 -8.28 -9.69 11.66
N GLY A 47 -9.02 -8.96 12.51
CA GLY A 47 -9.22 -9.29 13.93
C GLY A 47 -8.38 -8.46 14.92
N PHE A 48 -7.33 -7.76 14.46
CA PHE A 48 -6.55 -6.86 15.34
C PHE A 48 -7.38 -5.69 15.90
N HIS A 49 -8.41 -5.25 15.19
CA HIS A 49 -9.34 -4.24 15.69
C HIS A 49 -10.18 -4.74 16.88
N GLU A 50 -10.37 -6.05 17.02
CA GLU A 50 -11.06 -6.64 18.18
C GLU A 50 -10.13 -6.79 19.38
N VAL A 51 -8.82 -6.98 19.13
CA VAL A 51 -7.78 -7.07 20.15
C VAL A 51 -7.55 -5.69 20.78
N MET A 52 -7.44 -4.65 19.96
CA MET A 52 -7.18 -3.28 20.42
C MET A 52 -8.10 -2.26 19.71
N PRO A 53 -9.40 -2.26 20.03
CA PRO A 53 -10.35 -1.35 19.39
C PRO A 53 -10.05 0.12 19.69
N GLU A 54 -10.14 0.98 18.68
CA GLU A 54 -10.01 2.43 18.82
C GLU A 54 -11.10 3.02 19.70
N LYS A 55 -12.31 2.47 19.61
CA LYS A 55 -13.48 2.85 20.39
C LYS A 55 -13.91 1.66 21.25
N TYR A 56 -13.49 1.65 22.51
CA TYR A 56 -13.87 0.62 23.48
C TYR A 56 -14.89 1.20 24.49
N MET A 57 -14.42 1.63 25.66
CA MET A 57 -15.25 2.21 26.72
C MET A 57 -15.11 3.73 26.69
N PHE A 58 -16.23 4.46 26.67
CA PHE A 58 -16.26 5.93 26.58
C PHE A 58 -15.42 6.50 25.41
N GLY A 59 -15.34 5.76 24.30
CA GLY A 59 -14.60 6.17 23.10
C GLY A 59 -13.07 6.11 23.23
N ARG A 60 -12.52 5.47 24.28
CA ARG A 60 -11.07 5.30 24.46
C ARG A 60 -10.62 3.89 24.07
N ARG A 61 -9.33 3.74 23.77
CA ARG A 61 -8.68 2.42 23.60
C ARG A 61 -8.57 1.70 24.95
N PRO A 62 -8.64 0.35 24.97
CA PRO A 62 -8.36 -0.38 26.19
C PRO A 62 -6.89 -0.21 26.61
N PRO A 63 -6.58 -0.27 27.91
CA PRO A 63 -5.20 -0.13 28.39
C PRO A 63 -4.31 -1.32 28.02
N LEU A 64 -4.93 -2.49 27.79
CA LEU A 64 -4.26 -3.73 27.39
C LEU A 64 -5.00 -4.39 26.22
N PRO A 65 -4.30 -5.17 25.39
CA PRO A 65 -4.92 -6.02 24.38
C PRO A 65 -5.96 -6.96 24.99
N LEU A 66 -7.14 -7.03 24.37
CA LEU A 66 -8.20 -7.97 24.75
C LEU A 66 -7.79 -9.39 24.35
N CYS A 67 -7.85 -10.31 25.29
CA CYS A 67 -7.51 -11.72 25.07
C CYS A 67 -8.63 -12.47 24.31
N ASN A 68 -8.30 -13.67 23.81
CA ASN A 68 -9.24 -14.60 23.16
C ASN A 68 -9.94 -14.04 21.91
N LYS A 69 -9.23 -13.21 21.14
CA LYS A 69 -9.69 -12.73 19.83
C LYS A 69 -9.04 -13.52 18.71
N LYS A 70 -9.79 -13.76 17.64
CA LYS A 70 -9.31 -14.50 16.47
C LYS A 70 -8.61 -13.53 15.51
N ILE A 71 -7.34 -13.81 15.21
CA ILE A 71 -6.57 -13.06 14.22
C ILE A 71 -6.41 -13.94 12.99
N ASN A 72 -6.75 -13.41 11.82
CA ASN A 72 -6.54 -14.08 10.54
C ASN A 72 -5.53 -13.27 9.75
N ILE A 73 -4.50 -13.93 9.23
CA ILE A 73 -3.47 -13.33 8.38
C ILE A 73 -3.53 -14.07 7.06
N ILE A 74 -3.62 -13.29 5.98
CA ILE A 74 -3.74 -13.81 4.62
C ILE A 74 -2.60 -13.22 3.83
N ILE A 75 -1.84 -14.12 3.21
CA ILE A 75 -0.70 -13.79 2.37
C ILE A 75 -1.16 -14.00 0.94
N GLY A 76 -1.03 -12.96 0.11
CA GLY A 76 -1.38 -13.04 -1.30
C GLY A 76 -0.20 -13.41 -2.18
N ASP A 77 -0.44 -13.41 -3.48
CA ASP A 77 0.58 -13.74 -4.46
C ASP A 77 1.64 -12.63 -4.58
N PRO A 78 2.91 -12.99 -4.87
CA PRO A 78 3.96 -12.01 -5.13
C PRO A 78 3.60 -11.08 -6.29
N ILE A 79 3.89 -9.78 -6.13
CA ILE A 79 3.70 -8.76 -7.14
C ILE A 79 5.07 -8.35 -7.68
N GLU A 80 5.26 -8.58 -8.97
CA GLU A 80 6.41 -8.09 -9.73
C GLU A 80 6.06 -6.80 -10.47
N PHE A 81 7.06 -5.94 -10.65
CA PHE A 81 6.92 -4.67 -11.34
C PHE A 81 7.92 -4.56 -12.48
N ASP A 82 7.42 -4.30 -13.67
CA ASP A 82 8.22 -3.87 -14.81
C ASP A 82 8.37 -2.34 -14.74
N LEU A 83 9.32 -1.87 -13.92
CA LEU A 83 9.55 -0.43 -13.73
C LEU A 83 9.88 0.30 -15.05
N PRO A 84 10.70 -0.25 -15.97
CA PRO A 84 10.92 0.35 -17.27
C PRO A 84 9.63 0.59 -18.05
N ALA A 85 8.80 -0.44 -18.26
CA ALA A 85 7.55 -0.30 -19.02
C ALA A 85 6.57 0.65 -18.33
N MET A 86 6.46 0.58 -17.00
CA MET A 86 5.62 1.49 -16.23
C MET A 86 6.10 2.94 -16.30
N SER A 87 7.41 3.18 -16.38
CA SER A 87 7.99 4.52 -16.52
C SER A 87 7.71 5.11 -17.89
N GLU A 88 7.86 4.32 -18.96
CA GLU A 88 7.51 4.73 -20.33
C GLU A 88 6.03 5.11 -20.44
N MET A 89 5.15 4.29 -19.85
CA MET A 89 3.71 4.57 -19.81
C MET A 89 3.41 5.87 -19.05
N ALA A 90 4.10 6.11 -17.92
CA ALA A 90 3.93 7.33 -17.14
C ALA A 90 4.39 8.59 -17.91
N ILE A 91 5.48 8.49 -18.67
CA ILE A 91 5.97 9.57 -19.54
C ILE A 91 4.97 9.84 -20.68
N ALA A 92 4.39 8.80 -21.28
CA ALA A 92 3.39 8.97 -22.32
C ALA A 92 2.13 9.68 -21.80
N GLN A 93 1.71 9.38 -20.56
CA GLN A 93 0.55 9.99 -19.91
C GLN A 93 0.82 11.43 -19.46
N SER A 94 2.03 11.74 -18.98
CA SER A 94 2.37 13.07 -18.47
C SER A 94 2.39 14.16 -19.55
N ARG A 95 2.58 13.79 -20.82
CA ARG A 95 2.57 14.75 -21.96
C ARG A 95 1.24 15.46 -22.16
N ASN A 96 0.15 14.94 -21.59
CA ASN A 96 -1.19 15.51 -21.70
C ASN A 96 -1.56 16.44 -20.53
N ASP A 97 -0.70 16.56 -19.51
CA ASP A 97 -1.00 17.30 -18.29
C ASP A 97 -0.01 18.45 -18.06
N SER A 98 -0.52 19.66 -17.83
CA SER A 98 0.28 20.79 -17.35
C SER A 98 0.11 20.94 -15.83
N PHE A 99 1.16 20.64 -15.04
CA PHE A 99 1.12 20.77 -13.58
C PHE A 99 2.18 21.74 -13.03
N PRO A 100 1.89 22.46 -11.93
CA PRO A 100 2.87 23.29 -11.24
C PRO A 100 3.91 22.42 -10.50
N THR A 101 5.17 22.80 -10.67
CA THR A 101 6.38 22.17 -10.14
C THR A 101 6.50 22.49 -8.64
N ILE A 102 6.26 21.53 -7.73
CA ILE A 102 6.40 21.77 -6.28
C ILE A 102 7.29 20.70 -5.68
N GLY A 103 8.62 20.93 -5.72
CA GLY A 103 9.57 20.38 -4.75
C GLY A 103 9.67 18.86 -4.67
N TRP A 104 9.41 18.14 -5.76
CA TRP A 104 9.46 16.68 -5.77
C TRP A 104 10.89 16.13 -5.68
N PRO A 105 11.11 15.00 -4.97
CA PRO A 105 12.42 14.36 -4.92
C PRO A 105 12.82 13.86 -6.30
N ARG A 106 13.92 14.40 -6.86
CA ARG A 106 14.46 13.96 -8.14
C ARG A 106 14.86 12.48 -8.06
N THR A 107 14.37 11.67 -8.97
CA THR A 107 14.87 10.30 -9.17
C THR A 107 16.19 10.36 -9.95
N SER A 108 17.03 9.33 -9.82
CA SER A 108 18.25 9.17 -10.62
C SER A 108 17.98 9.11 -12.12
N ASP A 109 16.74 8.80 -12.49
CA ASP A 109 16.35 8.37 -13.83
C ASP A 109 15.88 9.56 -14.71
N GLY A 110 15.91 10.79 -14.16
CA GLY A 110 15.63 12.02 -14.91
C GLY A 110 14.17 12.21 -15.33
N LEU A 111 13.22 11.48 -14.73
CA LEU A 111 11.79 11.66 -15.01
C LEU A 111 11.31 13.06 -14.59
N ASP A 112 10.47 13.67 -15.43
CA ASP A 112 9.75 14.88 -15.07
C ASP A 112 8.74 14.61 -13.93
N GLU A 113 8.43 15.65 -13.15
CA GLU A 113 7.60 15.57 -11.94
C GLU A 113 6.22 14.96 -12.22
N ALA A 114 5.62 15.31 -13.37
CA ALA A 114 4.33 14.76 -13.79
C ALA A 114 4.41 13.25 -14.05
N ALA A 115 5.46 12.79 -14.74
CA ALA A 115 5.68 11.37 -15.00
C ALA A 115 5.95 10.60 -13.69
N GLN A 116 6.72 11.17 -12.77
CA GLN A 116 6.97 10.57 -11.46
C GLN A 116 5.69 10.38 -10.64
N ARG A 117 4.79 11.38 -10.63
CA ARG A 117 3.48 11.28 -9.96
C ARG A 117 2.59 10.21 -10.59
N HIS A 118 2.55 10.12 -11.92
CA HIS A 118 1.81 9.08 -12.65
C HIS A 118 2.35 7.69 -12.34
N LEU A 119 3.67 7.51 -12.34
CA LEU A 119 4.32 6.25 -11.99
C LEU A 119 3.97 5.83 -10.56
N TYR A 120 4.13 6.73 -9.58
CA TYR A 120 3.86 6.41 -8.18
C TYR A 120 2.39 6.14 -7.92
N THR A 121 1.49 6.85 -8.62
CA THR A 121 0.06 6.59 -8.55
C THR A 121 -0.27 5.20 -9.07
N THR A 122 0.25 4.85 -10.24
CA THR A 122 0.00 3.54 -10.87
C THR A 122 0.54 2.40 -10.00
N LEU A 123 1.74 2.55 -9.46
CA LEU A 123 2.34 1.56 -8.54
C LEU A 123 1.51 1.41 -7.26
N SER A 124 1.20 2.51 -6.58
CA SER A 124 0.37 2.50 -5.37
C SER A 124 -0.99 1.88 -5.64
N GLU A 125 -1.59 2.16 -6.80
CA GLU A 125 -2.89 1.62 -7.17
C GLU A 125 -2.85 0.12 -7.46
N LYS A 126 -1.81 -0.38 -8.17
CA LYS A 126 -1.61 -1.81 -8.40
C LYS A 126 -1.50 -2.57 -7.06
N ILE A 127 -0.74 -2.04 -6.10
CA ILE A 127 -0.62 -2.61 -4.76
C ILE A 127 -1.97 -2.56 -4.04
N ARG A 128 -2.67 -1.42 -4.06
CA ARG A 128 -3.97 -1.23 -3.41
C ARG A 128 -5.01 -2.23 -3.93
N VAL A 129 -5.11 -2.40 -5.25
CA VAL A 129 -6.04 -3.35 -5.88
C VAL A 129 -5.72 -4.78 -5.46
N ALA A 130 -4.44 -5.17 -5.44
CA ALA A 130 -4.05 -6.51 -4.99
C ALA A 130 -4.42 -6.75 -3.52
N MET A 131 -4.13 -5.79 -2.64
CA MET A 131 -4.49 -5.87 -1.23
C MET A 131 -6.02 -5.89 -1.03
N GLU A 132 -6.78 -5.12 -1.81
CA GLU A 132 -8.24 -5.08 -1.69
C GLU A 132 -8.88 -6.39 -2.15
N LYS A 133 -8.39 -6.98 -3.25
CA LYS A 133 -8.79 -8.33 -3.67
C LYS A 133 -8.53 -9.35 -2.56
N LEU A 134 -7.34 -9.29 -1.95
CA LEU A 134 -6.96 -10.19 -0.86
C LEU A 134 -7.84 -9.99 0.39
N ARG A 135 -8.18 -8.74 0.71
CA ARG A 135 -9.11 -8.41 1.80
C ARG A 135 -10.51 -8.97 1.55
N CYS A 136 -11.04 -8.78 0.35
CA CYS A 136 -12.34 -9.33 -0.05
C CYS A 136 -12.35 -10.86 -0.02
N TYR A 137 -11.27 -11.49 -0.48
CA TYR A 137 -11.06 -12.93 -0.36
C TYR A 137 -11.10 -13.36 1.11
N GLY A 138 -10.37 -12.68 2.01
CA GLY A 138 -10.41 -12.99 3.44
C GLY A 138 -11.79 -12.93 4.08
N LYS A 139 -12.63 -12.00 3.63
CA LYS A 139 -14.01 -11.88 4.12
C LYS A 139 -14.89 -13.05 3.71
N SER A 140 -14.69 -13.65 2.53
CA SER A 140 -15.51 -14.80 2.11
C SER A 140 -15.22 -16.03 2.99
N PHE A 141 -13.98 -16.21 3.43
CA PHE A 141 -13.60 -17.30 4.35
C PHE A 141 -14.13 -17.12 5.77
N LEU A 142 -14.35 -15.87 6.22
CA LEU A 142 -14.86 -15.59 7.57
C LEU A 142 -16.39 -15.66 7.68
N LYS A 143 -17.10 -15.68 6.55
CA LYS A 143 -18.55 -15.85 6.49
C LYS A 143 -18.99 -17.30 6.33
N SER A 144 -18.06 -18.21 6.07
CA SER A 144 -18.28 -19.67 6.05
C SER A 144 -18.07 -20.27 7.43
#